data_AF-A0A9E0DKY9-F1
#
_entry.id   AF-A0A9E0DKY9-F1
#
_cell.length_a   1.000
_cell.length_b   1.000
_cell.length_c   1.000
_cell.angle_alpha   90.00
_cell.angle_beta   90.00
_cell.angle_gamma   90.00
#
_symmetry.space_group_name_H-M   'P 1'
#
loop_
_entity.id
_entity.type
_entity.pdbx_description
1 polymer ?
#
loop_
_entity_poly.entity_id
_entity_poly.type
_entity_poly.pdbx_seq_one_letter_code
_entity_poly.pdbx_strand_id
1 'polypeptide(L)' 'MRTVEATIDKTGNVHLLEPLELPQTYRALVTILEEKTPVRKLRPVGLAKGQFIVPDDFDAPLPDEILDLFEVA' A
#
# COMPACT_ATOMS: atom_id res chain seq x y z
N MET A 1 10.63 22.91 2.41
CA MET A 1 10.75 21.78 3.36
C MET A 1 11.90 20.91 2.88
N ARG A 2 12.91 20.67 3.71
CA ARG A 2 14.02 19.78 3.40
C ARG A 2 13.86 18.51 4.24
N THR A 3 14.00 17.35 3.61
CA THR A 3 14.04 16.07 4.31
C THR A 3 15.49 15.69 4.53
N VAL A 4 15.80 15.17 5.72
CA VAL A 4 17.14 14.73 6.12
C VAL A 4 17.00 13.33 6.67
N GLU A 5 17.88 12.43 6.26
CA GLU A 5 17.87 11.06 6.74
C GLU A 5 18.53 10.95 8.12
N ALA A 6 17.92 10.15 8.98
CA ALA A 6 18.36 9.93 10.35
C ALA A 6 17.94 8.54 10.81
N THR A 7 18.62 8.03 11.83
CA THR A 7 18.20 6.84 12.57
C THR A 7 17.66 7.24 13.94
N ILE A 8 16.80 6.40 14.50
CA ILE A 8 16.30 6.56 15.87
C ILE A 8 16.70 5.31 16.62
N ASP A 9 17.48 5.47 17.68
CA ASP A 9 17.93 4.34 18.48
C ASP A 9 16.82 3.83 19.44
N LYS A 10 17.07 2.71 20.11
CA LYS A 10 16.11 2.10 21.05
C LYS A 10 15.79 2.96 22.27
N THR A 11 16.60 3.97 22.54
CA THR A 11 16.40 4.93 23.64
C THR A 11 15.70 6.21 23.17
N GLY A 12 15.38 6.32 21.87
CA GLY A 12 14.66 7.44 21.28
C GLY A 12 15.55 8.60 20.82
N ASN A 13 16.88 8.45 20.81
CA ASN A 13 17.75 9.51 20.29
C ASN A 13 17.79 9.45 18.76
N VAL A 14 17.71 10.64 18.14
CA VAL A 14 17.77 10.82 16.69
C VAL A 14 19.22 11.12 16.31
N HIS A 15 19.78 10.31 15.42
CA HIS A 15 21.14 10.50 14.88
C HIS A 15 21.03 10.77 13.38
N LEU A 16 21.46 11.96 12.95
CA LEU A 16 21.56 12.27 11.53
C LEU A 16 22.57 11.33 10.88
N LEU A 17 22.27 10.82 9.68
CA LEU A 17 23.22 10.00 8.93
C LEU A 17 24.45 10.81 8.51
N GLU A 18 24.23 12.09 8.21
CA GLU A 18 25.28 13.04 7.85
C GLU A 18 25.13 14.32 8.68
N PRO A 19 26.25 14.93 9.14
CA PRO A 19 26.21 16.22 9.81
C PRO A 19 25.56 17.30 8.94
N LEU A 20 24.72 18.12 9.56
CA LEU A 20 23.97 19.15 8.85
C LEU A 20 24.28 20.53 9.43
N GLU A 21 24.93 21.38 8.64
CA GLU A 21 25.11 22.79 8.98
C GLU A 21 23.80 23.56 8.78
N LEU A 22 23.28 24.11 9.87
CA LEU A 22 22.09 24.96 9.89
C LEU A 22 22.47 26.36 10.38
N PRO A 23 21.94 27.43 9.76
CA PRO A 23 22.27 28.81 10.16
C PRO A 23 21.70 29.18 11.53
N GLN A 24 20.76 28.40 12.05
CA GLN A 24 20.10 28.59 13.34
C GLN A 24 19.50 27.27 13.85
N THR A 25 18.91 27.30 15.05
CA THR A 25 18.16 26.16 15.58
C THR A 25 16.79 26.03 14.89
N TYR A 26 16.41 24.80 14.56
CA TYR A 26 15.11 24.47 13.97
C TYR A 26 14.38 23.42 14.81
N ARG A 27 13.04 23.49 14.83
CA ARG A 27 12.21 22.42 15.37
C ARG A 27 12.07 21.31 14.32
N ALA A 28 12.34 20.08 14.71
CA ALA A 28 12.11 18.91 13.87
C ALA A 28 10.85 18.16 14.32
N LEU A 29 10.16 17.54 13.36
CA LEU A 29 9.11 16.56 13.60
C LEU A 29 9.63 15.20 13.13
N VAL A 30 9.38 14.18 13.93
CA VAL A 30 9.81 12.81 13.66
C VAL A 30 8.57 11.94 13.58
N THR A 31 8.40 11.25 12.45
CA THR A 31 7.33 10.28 12.25
C THR A 31 7.94 8.91 12.15
N ILE A 32 7.61 8.03 13.10
CA ILE A 32 7.99 6.61 13.05
C ILE A 32 6.85 5.86 12.39
N LEU A 33 7.09 5.27 11.23
CA LEU A 33 6.16 4.34 10.61
C LEU A 33 6.48 2.95 11.14
N GLU A 34 5.67 2.46 12.08
CA GLU A 34 5.73 1.06 12.46
C GLU A 34 5.32 0.23 11.24
N GLU A 35 6.21 -0.65 10.77
CA GLU A 35 5.82 -1.75 9.89
C GLU A 35 4.95 -2.72 10.70
N LYS A 36 3.69 -2.37 10.90
CA LYS A 36 2.66 -3.38 11.11
C LYS A 36 2.62 -4.14 9.81
N THR A 37 3.33 -5.26 9.71
CA THR A 37 2.98 -6.28 8.73
C THR A 37 1.52 -6.60 9.07
N PRO A 38 0.53 -6.17 8.26
CA PRO A 38 -0.81 -6.62 8.53
C PRO A 38 -0.70 -8.13 8.44
N VAL A 39 -1.04 -8.84 9.51
CA VAL A 39 -1.22 -10.29 9.44
C VAL A 39 -2.32 -10.46 8.41
N ARG A 40 -1.94 -10.68 7.15
CA ARG A 40 -2.85 -10.79 6.04
C ARG A 40 -3.51 -12.13 6.25
N LYS A 41 -4.58 -12.13 7.05
CA LYS A 41 -5.39 -13.32 7.28
C LYS A 41 -5.77 -13.84 5.90
N LEU A 42 -5.47 -15.12 5.66
CA LEU A 42 -5.89 -15.77 4.43
C LEU A 42 -7.39 -15.58 4.30
N ARG A 43 -7.83 -15.17 3.11
CA ARG A 43 -9.27 -15.10 2.84
C ARG A 43 -9.83 -16.52 2.92
N PRO A 44 -11.02 -16.70 3.54
CA PRO A 44 -11.64 -18.00 3.56
C PRO A 44 -11.93 -18.48 2.13
N VAL A 45 -11.83 -19.80 1.93
CA VAL A 45 -12.24 -20.43 0.68
C VAL A 45 -13.71 -20.12 0.40
N GLY A 46 -14.02 -19.71 -0.82
CA GLY A 46 -15.40 -19.40 -1.20
C GLY A 46 -15.94 -18.10 -0.59
N LEU A 47 -15.08 -17.10 -0.30
CA LEU A 47 -15.52 -15.78 0.18
C LEU A 47 -16.66 -15.17 -0.66
N ALA A 48 -16.68 -15.42 -1.96
CA ALA A 48 -17.70 -14.93 -2.89
C ALA A 48 -18.72 -16.02 -3.31
N LYS A 49 -18.87 -17.11 -2.53
CA LYS A 49 -19.79 -18.20 -2.88
C LYS A 49 -21.22 -17.67 -3.00
N GLY A 50 -21.84 -17.90 -4.16
CA GLY A 50 -23.20 -17.45 -4.47
C GLY A 50 -23.32 -15.97 -4.83
N GLN A 51 -22.22 -15.21 -4.88
CA GLN A 51 -22.25 -13.82 -5.34
C GLN A 51 -22.17 -13.68 -6.86
N PHE A 52 -21.80 -14.75 -7.57
CA PHE A 52 -21.80 -14.81 -9.02
C PHE A 52 -22.10 -16.24 -9.47
N ILE A 53 -22.52 -16.35 -10.72
CA ILE A 53 -22.77 -17.63 -11.40
C ILE A 53 -21.63 -17.81 -12.39
N VAL A 54 -20.94 -18.95 -12.31
CA VAL A 54 -19.98 -19.36 -13.34
C VAL A 54 -20.82 -20.01 -14.46
N PRO A 55 -20.71 -19.54 -15.72
CA PRO A 55 -21.34 -20.23 -16.84
C PRO A 55 -20.87 -21.68 -16.94
N ASP A 56 -21.73 -22.56 -17.47
CA ASP A 56 -21.37 -23.98 -17.67
C ASP A 56 -20.17 -24.16 -18.61
N ASP A 57 -19.97 -23.22 -19.53
CA ASP A 57 -18.78 -23.09 -20.37
C ASP A 57 -18.09 -21.75 -20.08
N PHE A 58 -17.06 -21.79 -19.24
CA PHE A 58 -16.28 -20.61 -18.88
C PHE A 58 -15.39 -20.12 -20.02
N ASP A 59 -15.01 -21.01 -20.95
CA ASP A 59 -14.11 -20.69 -22.06
C ASP A 59 -14.89 -20.21 -23.30
N ALA A 60 -16.23 -20.20 -23.25
CA ALA A 60 -17.06 -19.60 -24.28
C ALA A 60 -16.76 -18.10 -24.44
N PRO A 61 -16.90 -17.54 -25.67
CA PRO A 61 -16.75 -16.12 -25.88
C PRO A 61 -17.75 -15.34 -25.01
N LEU A 62 -17.33 -14.16 -24.54
CA LEU A 62 -18.23 -13.26 -23.84
C LEU A 62 -19.35 -12.80 -24.79
N PRO A 63 -20.58 -12.58 -24.27
CA PRO A 63 -21.65 -11.99 -25.07
C PRO A 63 -21.27 -10.61 -25.61
N ASP A 64 -21.71 -10.29 -26.83
CA ASP A 64 -21.40 -9.03 -27.51
C ASP A 64 -21.75 -7.79 -26.65
N GLU A 65 -22.91 -7.80 -25.99
CA GLU A 65 -23.37 -6.73 -25.08
C GLU A 65 -22.40 -6.47 -23.91
N ILE A 66 -21.66 -7.50 -23.48
CA ILE A 66 -20.65 -7.39 -22.42
C ILE A 66 -19.33 -6.91 -23.00
N LEU A 67 -18.94 -7.36 -24.19
CA LEU A 67 -17.74 -6.90 -24.89
C LEU A 67 -17.81 -5.40 -25.19
N ASP A 68 -18.99 -4.91 -25.61
CA ASP A 68 -19.26 -3.50 -25.86
C ASP A 68 -18.99 -2.59 -24.65
N LEU A 69 -19.06 -3.12 -23.41
CA LEU A 69 -18.75 -2.36 -22.19
C LEU A 69 -17.25 -2.11 -22.01
N PHE A 70 -16.39 -2.93 -22.61
CA PHE A 70 -14.93 -2.81 -22.52
C PHE A 70 -14.35 -2.01 -23.69
N GLU A 71 -15.06 -1.97 -24.81
CA GLU A 71 -14.69 -1.22 -26.00
C GLU A 71 -15.24 0.20 -25.92
N VAL A 72 -14.61 1.02 -25.09
CA VAL A 72 -14.82 2.47 -25.11
C VAL A 72 -14.15 3.03 -26.36
N ALA A 73 -14.95 3.54 -27.30
CA ALA A 73 -14.50 4.27 -28.47
C ALA A 73 -13.81 5.61 -28.13
#